data_AF-A0A7C0U7I8-F1
#
_entry.id   AF-A0A7C0U7I8-F1
#
_cell.length_a   1.000
_cell.length_b   1.000
_cell.length_c   1.000
_cell.angle_alpha   90.00
_cell.angle_beta   90.00
_cell.angle_gamma   90.00
#
_symmetry.space_group_name_H-M   'P 1'
#
loop_
_entity.id
_entity.type
_entity.pdbx_description
1 polymer ?
#
loop_
_entity_poly.entity_id
_entity_poly.type
_entity_poly.pdbx_seq_one_letter_code
_entity_poly.pdbx_strand_id
1 'polypeptide(L)'
;VKSKFVVDATGHDSEICRIVEKKVGGIEVKGEKSMWAEKGEKEIIENTKEVYPGLIVCGMAANAFYGSPRMGAIFGGMLLSGKKAAEIIIKGGDYGKNDSRDK
;
A
#
# COMPACT_ATOMS: atom_id res chain seq x y z
N VAL A 1 12.58 4.26 -14.17
CA VAL A 1 11.72 5.47 -14.17
C VAL A 1 11.95 6.20 -12.85
N LYS A 2 12.26 7.50 -12.85
CA LYS A 2 12.38 8.31 -11.61
C LYS A 2 10.99 8.83 -11.23
N SER A 3 10.60 8.67 -9.97
CA SER A 3 9.32 9.17 -9.45
C SER A 3 9.46 9.68 -8.01
N LYS A 4 8.57 10.60 -7.60
CA LYS A 4 8.47 11.06 -6.21
C LYS A 4 7.75 10.05 -5.32
N PHE A 5 6.78 9.35 -5.90
CA PHE A 5 5.98 8.33 -5.25
C PHE A 5 5.94 7.07 -6.11
N VAL A 6 5.79 5.94 -5.44
CA VAL A 6 5.53 4.62 -6.01
C VAL A 6 4.32 4.05 -5.28
N VAL A 7 3.41 3.42 -6.04
CA VAL A 7 2.24 2.75 -5.47
C VAL A 7 2.37 1.26 -5.74
N ASP A 8 2.38 0.45 -4.68
CA ASP A 8 2.19 -0.98 -4.78
C ASP A 8 0.69 -1.28 -4.84
N ALA A 9 0.25 -1.60 -6.05
CA ALA A 9 -1.10 -2.08 -6.36
C ALA A 9 -1.04 -3.49 -6.99
N THR A 10 0.01 -4.26 -6.70
CA THR A 10 0.28 -5.56 -7.35
C THR A 10 -0.61 -6.70 -6.86
N GLY A 11 -1.47 -6.44 -5.89
CA GLY A 11 -2.43 -7.40 -5.36
C GLY A 11 -1.87 -8.21 -4.20
N HIS A 12 -2.26 -9.49 -4.12
CA HIS A 12 -2.01 -10.36 -2.98
C HIS A 12 -0.51 -10.57 -2.66
N ASP A 13 0.34 -10.49 -3.68
CA ASP A 13 1.77 -10.77 -3.54
C ASP A 13 2.55 -9.61 -2.90
N SER A 14 2.02 -8.38 -2.97
CA SER A 14 2.71 -7.15 -2.54
C SER A 14 4.15 -7.10 -3.08
N GLU A 15 4.33 -7.37 -4.38
CA GLU A 15 5.61 -7.65 -5.02
C GLU A 15 6.63 -6.53 -4.80
N ILE A 16 6.21 -5.27 -4.89
CA ILE A 16 7.11 -4.13 -4.71
C ILE A 16 7.55 -4.05 -3.24
N CYS A 17 6.62 -4.20 -2.30
CA CYS A 17 6.97 -4.24 -0.88
C CYS A 17 7.87 -5.43 -0.53
N ARG A 18 7.65 -6.61 -1.12
CA ARG A 18 8.51 -7.79 -0.94
C ARG A 18 9.94 -7.55 -1.44
N ILE A 19 10.10 -6.87 -2.59
CA ILE A 19 11.42 -6.50 -3.10
C ILE A 19 12.12 -5.55 -2.14
N VAL A 20 11.42 -4.55 -1.61
CA VAL A 20 11.98 -3.58 -0.65
C VAL A 20 12.33 -4.26 0.69
N GLU A 21 11.44 -5.07 1.24
CA GLU A 21 11.68 -5.91 2.43
C GLU A 21 12.97 -6.73 2.26
N LYS A 22 13.11 -7.43 1.13
CA LYS A 22 14.25 -8.32 0.86
C LYS A 22 15.58 -7.59 0.62
N LYS A 23 15.56 -6.48 -0.10
CA LYS A 23 16.79 -5.81 -0.59
C LYS A 23 17.22 -4.61 0.24
N VAL A 24 16.29 -3.94 0.90
CA VAL A 24 16.53 -2.69 1.65
C VAL A 24 16.26 -2.91 3.14
N GLY A 25 15.19 -3.63 3.47
CA GLY A 25 14.74 -3.83 4.85
C GLY A 25 13.99 -2.62 5.43
N GLY A 26 13.61 -2.73 6.70
CA GLY A 26 12.87 -1.67 7.44
C GLY A 26 11.35 -1.72 7.29
N ILE A 27 10.83 -2.64 6.48
CA ILE A 27 9.42 -2.98 6.37
C ILE A 27 9.25 -4.51 6.38
N GLU A 28 8.07 -4.98 6.75
CA GLU A 28 7.73 -6.40 6.79
C GLU A 28 6.36 -6.64 6.13
N VAL A 29 6.30 -7.54 5.16
CA VAL A 29 5.06 -7.94 4.50
C VAL A 29 4.53 -9.20 5.18
N LYS A 30 3.40 -9.08 5.88
CA LYS A 30 2.86 -10.18 6.70
C LYS A 30 2.18 -11.29 5.90
N GLY A 31 1.74 -10.99 4.69
CA GLY A 31 0.90 -11.89 3.88
C GLY A 31 -0.56 -11.85 4.31
N GLU A 32 -1.47 -12.19 3.40
CA GLU A 32 -2.90 -12.14 3.70
C GLU A 32 -3.38 -13.27 4.62
N LYS A 33 -4.49 -13.03 5.32
CA LYS A 33 -5.21 -14.06 6.08
C LYS A 33 -6.35 -14.67 5.27
N SER A 34 -6.86 -15.79 5.78
CA SER A 34 -8.08 -16.45 5.28
C SER A 34 -9.25 -15.49 5.13
N MET A 35 -10.21 -15.89 4.29
CA MET A 35 -11.30 -15.02 3.86
C MET A 35 -12.21 -14.58 5.01
N TRP A 36 -12.43 -13.27 5.09
CA TRP A 36 -13.48 -12.64 5.88
C TRP A 36 -13.89 -11.35 5.15
N ALA A 37 -14.93 -11.43 4.32
CA ALA A 37 -15.32 -10.39 3.38
C ALA A 37 -15.49 -9.00 4.02
N GLU A 38 -16.39 -8.91 5.00
CA GLU A 38 -16.71 -7.65 5.69
C GLU A 38 -15.47 -7.02 6.33
N LYS A 39 -14.68 -7.82 7.06
CA LYS A 39 -13.47 -7.34 7.73
C LYS A 39 -12.38 -6.94 6.73
N GLY A 40 -12.14 -7.77 5.71
CA GLY A 40 -11.15 -7.50 4.68
C GLY A 40 -11.47 -6.23 3.88
N GLU A 41 -12.74 -6.01 3.52
CA GLU A 41 -13.16 -4.83 2.78
C GLU A 41 -13.00 -3.54 3.59
N LYS A 42 -13.36 -3.56 4.89
CA LYS A 42 -13.14 -2.43 5.79
C LYS A 42 -11.66 -2.13 5.99
N GLU A 43 -10.87 -3.16 6.27
CA GLU A 43 -9.44 -3.03 6.57
C GLU A 43 -8.62 -2.55 5.37
N ILE A 44 -9.01 -2.85 4.11
CA ILE A 44 -8.34 -2.33 2.91
C ILE A 44 -8.17 -0.81 2.98
N ILE A 45 -9.25 -0.10 3.34
CA ILE A 45 -9.25 1.36 3.33
C ILE A 45 -8.32 1.86 4.45
N GLU A 46 -8.41 1.28 5.64
CA GLU A 46 -7.56 1.62 6.80
C GLU A 46 -6.07 1.34 6.52
N ASN A 47 -5.78 0.24 5.83
CA ASN A 47 -4.45 -0.22 5.46
C ASN A 47 -3.83 0.53 4.28
N THR A 48 -4.64 1.27 3.52
CA THR A 48 -4.12 2.09 2.42
C THR A 48 -3.39 3.30 2.97
N LYS A 49 -2.05 3.24 2.97
CA LYS A 49 -1.16 4.29 3.48
C LYS A 49 0.29 4.10 3.00
N GLU A 50 1.13 5.07 3.34
CA GLU A 50 2.57 5.00 3.11
C GLU A 50 3.21 3.97 4.06
N VAL A 51 3.96 3.03 3.51
CA VAL A 51 4.62 1.94 4.25
C VAL A 51 6.13 2.14 4.35
N TYR A 52 6.70 2.94 3.46
CA TYR A 52 8.10 3.34 3.42
C TYR A 52 8.16 4.72 2.76
N PRO A 53 9.15 5.60 3.04
CA PRO A 53 9.21 6.92 2.42
C PRO A 53 9.09 6.88 0.88
N GLY A 54 8.01 7.46 0.35
CA GLY A 54 7.66 7.47 -1.07
C GLY A 54 6.94 6.22 -1.59
N LEU A 55 6.70 5.19 -0.78
CA LEU A 55 6.05 3.93 -1.17
C LEU A 55 4.71 3.76 -0.45
N ILE A 56 3.63 3.72 -1.23
CA ILE A 56 2.26 3.61 -0.76
C ILE A 56 1.69 2.25 -1.18
N VAL A 57 0.94 1.59 -0.30
CA VAL A 57 0.21 0.37 -0.64
C VAL A 57 -1.27 0.67 -0.83
N CYS A 58 -1.91 0.00 -1.79
CA CYS A 58 -3.36 0.06 -2.00
C CYS A 58 -3.93 -1.28 -2.49
N GLY A 59 -5.25 -1.40 -2.50
CA GLY A 59 -5.97 -2.62 -2.85
C GLY A 59 -5.56 -3.82 -1.99
N MET A 60 -5.50 -5.01 -2.58
CA MET A 60 -5.08 -6.21 -1.86
C MET A 60 -3.64 -6.14 -1.35
N ALA A 61 -2.76 -5.37 -1.99
CA ALA A 61 -1.38 -5.22 -1.52
C ALA A 61 -1.34 -4.55 -0.13
N ALA A 62 -2.32 -3.70 0.18
CA ALA A 62 -2.45 -3.11 1.51
C ALA A 62 -2.79 -4.17 2.57
N ASN A 63 -3.76 -5.05 2.30
CA ASN A 63 -4.13 -6.11 3.24
C ASN A 63 -3.03 -7.17 3.38
N ALA A 64 -2.36 -7.53 2.29
CA ALA A 64 -1.23 -8.45 2.33
C ALA A 64 -0.05 -7.86 3.11
N PHE A 65 0.23 -6.56 2.98
CA PHE A 65 1.25 -5.90 3.80
C PHE A 65 0.92 -5.98 5.30
N TYR A 66 -0.31 -5.62 5.69
CA TYR A 66 -0.71 -5.52 7.11
C TYR A 66 -1.22 -6.80 7.76
N GLY A 67 -1.36 -7.90 7.01
CA GLY A 67 -1.81 -9.17 7.56
C GLY A 67 -3.32 -9.25 7.78
N SER A 68 -4.07 -8.61 6.88
CA SER A 68 -5.53 -8.55 6.93
C SER A 68 -6.19 -9.66 6.10
N PRO A 69 -7.46 -10.01 6.39
CA PRO A 69 -8.21 -10.99 5.61
C PRO A 69 -8.42 -10.59 4.14
N ARG A 70 -8.51 -11.58 3.26
CA ARG A 70 -9.06 -11.42 1.90
C ARG A 70 -10.58 -11.29 1.91
N MET A 71 -11.14 -10.67 0.88
CA MET A 71 -12.58 -10.39 0.78
C MET A 71 -13.34 -11.10 -0.35
N GLY A 72 -12.63 -11.78 -1.25
CA GLY A 72 -13.27 -12.47 -2.38
C GLY A 72 -13.70 -11.51 -3.48
N ALA A 73 -14.76 -11.84 -4.21
CA ALA A 73 -15.22 -11.10 -5.40
C ALA A 73 -16.08 -9.87 -5.05
N ILE A 74 -15.57 -9.01 -4.16
CA ILE A 74 -16.18 -7.73 -3.78
C ILE A 74 -15.11 -6.65 -3.96
N PHE A 75 -15.44 -5.59 -4.70
CA PHE A 75 -14.45 -4.62 -5.20
C PHE A 75 -14.67 -3.19 -4.71
N GLY A 76 -15.68 -2.94 -3.86
CA GLY A 76 -15.97 -1.60 -3.32
C GLY A 76 -14.76 -1.02 -2.58
N GLY A 77 -14.20 -1.78 -1.65
CA GLY A 77 -12.96 -1.44 -0.95
C GLY A 77 -11.77 -1.16 -1.88
N MET A 78 -11.64 -1.87 -3.01
CA MET A 78 -10.53 -1.69 -3.96
C MET A 78 -10.56 -0.30 -4.61
N LEU A 79 -11.72 0.11 -5.09
CA LEU A 79 -11.90 1.43 -5.72
C LEU A 79 -11.67 2.56 -4.72
N LEU A 80 -12.23 2.42 -3.51
CA LEU A 80 -12.05 3.40 -2.43
C LEU A 80 -10.60 3.47 -1.96
N SER A 81 -9.89 2.35 -1.93
CA SER A 81 -8.46 2.30 -1.66
C SER A 81 -7.63 3.02 -2.71
N GLY A 82 -7.85 2.75 -3.99
CA GLY A 82 -7.15 3.47 -5.07
C GLY A 82 -7.38 4.98 -4.98
N LYS A 83 -8.62 5.40 -4.72
CA LYS A 83 -8.95 6.81 -4.47
C LYS A 83 -8.20 7.39 -3.27
N LYS A 84 -8.18 6.68 -2.14
CA LYS A 84 -7.46 7.12 -0.93
C LYS A 84 -5.95 7.23 -1.19
N ALA A 85 -5.35 6.30 -1.92
CA ALA A 85 -3.94 6.36 -2.31
C ALA A 85 -3.65 7.62 -3.15
N ALA A 86 -4.50 7.94 -4.12
CA ALA A 86 -4.38 9.18 -4.89
C ALA A 86 -4.50 10.44 -4.00
N GLU A 87 -5.44 10.46 -3.05
CA GLU A 87 -5.59 11.56 -2.10
C GLU A 87 -4.34 11.74 -1.21
N ILE A 88 -3.71 10.65 -0.77
CA ILE A 88 -2.45 10.68 -0.01
C ILE A 88 -1.34 11.30 -0.85
N ILE A 89 -1.21 10.92 -2.12
CA ILE A 89 -0.19 11.45 -3.03
C ILE A 89 -0.40 12.94 -3.28
N ILE A 90 -1.66 13.36 -3.53
CA ILE A 90 -1.99 14.77 -3.78
C ILE A 90 -1.70 15.63 -2.54
N LYS A 91 -2.12 15.18 -1.35
CA LYS A 91 -1.83 15.87 -0.07
C LYS A 91 -0.35 15.87 0.26
N GLY A 92 0.33 14.76 -0.06
CA GLY A 92 1.76 14.59 0.10
C GLY A 92 2.58 15.24 -1.01
N GLY A 93 2.00 16.01 -1.94
CA GLY A 93 2.74 16.62 -3.07
C GLY A 93 3.94 17.50 -2.69
N ASP A 94 4.11 17.84 -1.41
CA ASP A 94 5.27 18.54 -0.83
C ASP A 94 6.38 17.60 -0.28
N TYR A 95 6.20 16.28 -0.31
CA TYR A 95 7.22 15.28 0.04
C TYR A 95 8.41 15.45 -0.91
N GLY A 96 9.54 15.92 -0.37
CA GLY A 96 10.74 16.28 -1.13
C GLY A 96 11.16 17.76 -1.05
N LYS A 97 10.30 18.70 -0.65
CA LYS A 97 10.72 20.13 -0.54
C LYS A 97 11.71 20.41 0.60
N ASN A 98 11.79 19.51 1.59
CA ASN A 98 12.74 19.58 2.72
C ASN A 98 13.56 18.29 2.87
N ASP A 99 13.61 17.46 1.84
CA ASP A 99 14.33 16.19 1.89
C ASP A 99 15.80 16.42 1.50
N SER A 100 16.71 16.20 2.44
CA SER A 100 18.16 16.33 2.24
C SER A 100 18.76 15.33 1.23
N ARG A 101 17.94 14.42 0.69
CA ARG A 101 18.30 13.41 -0.31
C ARG A 101 18.29 13.91 -1.77
N ASP A 102 17.80 15.12 -2.02
CA ASP A 102 17.85 15.79 -3.34
C ASP A 102 19.07 16.73 -3.50
N LYS A 103 20.06 16.68 -2.58
CA LYS A 103 21.37 17.33 -2.72
C LYS A 103 22.44 16.37 -3.24
#